data_AF-A0A6P1IAK1-F1
#
_entry.id   AF-A0A6P1IAK1-F1
#
_cell.length_a   1.000
_cell.length_b   1.000
_cell.length_c   1.000
_cell.angle_alpha   90.00
_cell.angle_beta   90.00
_cell.angle_gamma   90.00
#
_symmetry.space_group_name_H-M   'P 1'
#
loop_
_entity.id
_entity.type
_entity.pdbx_description
1 polymer ?
#
loop_
_entity_poly.entity_id
_entity_poly.type
_entity_poly.pdbx_seq_one_letter_code
_entity_poly.pdbx_strand_id
1 'polypeptide(L)' 'MIAEPDDQAGHRRRRGSRGGRPPAFDRDDYRGRNIVEHRFCHPKQWRGLATRYDKLAIVYRAAVVLNAVIAWTQHLSDMP' A
#
# COMPACT_ATOMS: atom_id res chain seq x y z
N MET A 1 -8.39 -6.20 -15.77
CA MET A 1 -9.43 -6.93 -15.04
C MET A 1 -8.69 -7.67 -13.95
N ILE A 2 -8.83 -7.28 -12.68
CA ILE A 2 -8.39 -8.17 -11.61
C ILE A 2 -9.33 -9.36 -11.64
N ALA A 3 -8.77 -10.56 -11.73
CA ALA A 3 -9.55 -11.77 -11.58
C ALA A 3 -10.07 -11.80 -10.14
N GLU A 4 -11.38 -11.70 -9.99
CA GLU A 4 -12.01 -11.97 -8.70
C GLU A 4 -11.95 -13.49 -8.47
N PRO A 5 -11.48 -13.96 -7.30
CA PRO A 5 -11.55 -15.37 -6.97
C PRO A 5 -13.01 -15.87 -7.02
N ASP A 6 -13.23 -17.04 -7.62
CA ASP A 6 -14.59 -17.58 -7.85
C ASP A 6 -15.42 -17.67 -6.56
N ASP A 7 -14.77 -17.94 -5.43
CA ASP A 7 -15.40 -17.97 -4.11
C ASP A 7 -15.99 -16.62 -3.70
N GLN A 8 -15.32 -15.51 -4.02
CA GLN A 8 -15.82 -14.17 -3.71
C GLN A 8 -17.03 -13.79 -4.57
N ALA A 9 -17.00 -14.17 -5.86
CA ALA A 9 -18.14 -14.01 -6.74
C ALA A 9 -19.33 -14.87 -6.26
N GLY A 10 -19.07 -16.10 -5.82
CA GLY A 10 -20.07 -17.00 -5.24
C GLY A 10 -20.68 -16.48 -3.94
N HIS A 11 -19.85 -16.01 -3.00
CA HIS A 11 -20.31 -15.40 -1.75
C HIS A 11 -21.14 -14.14 -1.98
N ARG A 12 -20.78 -13.31 -2.96
CA ARG A 12 -21.58 -12.14 -3.36
C ARG A 12 -22.96 -12.57 -3.85
N ARG A 13 -23.02 -13.56 -4.77
CA ARG A 13 -24.28 -14.09 -5.30
C ARG A 13 -25.18 -14.63 -4.19
N ARG A 14 -24.62 -15.37 -3.22
CA ARG A 14 -25.35 -15.89 -2.05
C ARG A 14 -25.97 -14.80 -1.16
N ARG A 15 -25.36 -13.61 -1.11
CA ARG A 15 -25.85 -12.47 -0.33
C ARG A 15 -26.95 -11.65 -1.02
N GLY A 16 -27.24 -11.92 -2.30
CA GLY A 16 -28.28 -11.21 -3.05
C GLY A 16 -28.06 -9.69 -3.06
N SER A 17 -29.10 -8.91 -2.71
CA SER A 17 -29.03 -7.44 -2.64
C SER A 17 -28.01 -6.92 -1.62
N ARG A 18 -27.62 -7.73 -0.62
CA ARG A 18 -26.57 -7.41 0.37
C ARG A 18 -25.16 -7.70 -0.13
N GLY A 19 -25.02 -8.26 -1.34
CA GLY A 19 -23.72 -8.63 -1.92
C GLY A 19 -22.88 -7.45 -2.42
N GLY A 20 -23.51 -6.30 -2.67
CA GLY A 20 -22.81 -5.10 -3.15
C GLY A 20 -22.29 -5.21 -4.59
N ARG A 21 -21.68 -4.14 -5.08
CA ARG A 21 -21.12 -4.05 -6.43
C ARG A 21 -19.76 -4.77 -6.52
N PRO A 22 -19.46 -5.47 -7.62
CA PRO A 22 -18.12 -5.99 -7.87
C PRO A 22 -17.06 -4.88 -7.84
N PRO A 23 -15.82 -5.16 -7.39
CA PRO A 23 -14.73 -4.19 -7.42
C PRO A 23 -14.51 -3.69 -8.85
N ALA A 24 -14.53 -2.37 -9.04
CA ALA A 24 -14.09 -1.78 -10.29
C ALA A 24 -12.55 -1.86 -10.33
N PHE A 25 -12.02 -2.49 -11.37
CA PHE A 25 -10.58 -2.50 -11.63
C PHE A 25 -10.27 -1.52 -12.76
N ASP A 26 -9.63 -0.42 -12.41
CA ASP A 26 -9.01 0.47 -13.39
C ASP A 26 -7.58 -0.01 -13.67
N ARG A 27 -7.29 -0.29 -14.94
CA ARG A 27 -5.99 -0.81 -15.37
C ARG A 27 -4.92 0.27 -15.38
N ASP A 28 -5.30 1.50 -15.70
CA ASP A 28 -4.35 2.60 -15.83
C ASP A 28 -3.95 3.12 -14.45
N ASP A 29 -4.89 3.24 -13.51
CA ASP A 29 -4.56 3.51 -12.10
C ASP A 29 -3.69 2.41 -11.50
N TYR A 30 -4.00 1.15 -11.79
CA TYR A 30 -3.27 0.02 -11.21
C TYR A 30 -1.88 -0.19 -11.80
N ARG A 31 -1.56 0.40 -12.96
CA ARG A 31 -0.24 0.31 -13.61
C ARG A 31 0.89 0.76 -12.67
N GLY A 32 0.63 1.74 -11.80
CA GLY A 32 1.59 2.29 -10.85
C GLY A 32 1.85 1.43 -9.61
N ARG A 33 1.11 0.34 -9.40
CA ARG A 33 1.20 -0.46 -8.16
C ARG A 33 2.61 -0.97 -7.86
N ASN A 34 3.31 -1.49 -8.87
CA ASN A 34 4.66 -2.05 -8.69
C ASN A 34 5.66 -1.00 -8.16
N ILE A 35 5.51 0.27 -8.55
CA ILE A 35 6.38 1.36 -8.08
C ILE A 35 6.18 1.57 -6.58
N VAL A 36 4.92 1.59 -6.14
CA VAL A 36 4.56 1.72 -4.72
C VAL A 36 5.08 0.53 -3.91
N GLU A 37 4.85 -0.70 -4.40
CA GLU A 37 5.30 -1.93 -3.73
C GLU A 37 6.83 -2.02 -3.61
N HIS A 38 7.55 -1.66 -4.69
CA HIS A 38 9.00 -1.62 -4.67
C HIS A 38 9.51 -0.60 -3.63
N ARG A 39 8.88 0.58 -3.56
CA ARG A 39 9.28 1.63 -2.60
C ARG A 39 9.07 1.19 -1.14
N PHE A 40 8.11 0.31 -0.85
CA PHE A 40 7.88 -0.21 0.51
C PHE A 40 9.06 -1.02 1.09
N CYS A 41 10.01 -1.48 0.26
CA CYS A 41 11.24 -2.10 0.74
C CYS A 41 12.15 -1.09 1.48
N HIS A 42 12.13 0.18 1.07
CA HIS A 42 13.03 1.20 1.60
C HIS A 42 12.74 1.58 3.06
N PRO A 43 11.49 1.85 3.48
CA PRO A 43 11.17 2.04 4.90
C PRO A 43 11.50 0.82 5.78
N LYS A 44 11.47 -0.39 5.21
CA LYS A 44 11.81 -1.62 5.95
C LYS A 44 13.30 -1.75 6.28
N GLN A 45 14.18 -0.90 5.73
CA GLN A 45 15.56 -0.80 6.23
C GLN A 45 15.60 -0.30 7.69
N TRP A 46 14.58 0.44 8.12
CA TRP A 46 14.47 0.93 9.48
C TRP A 46 13.84 -0.15 10.34
N ARG A 47 14.65 -0.77 11.22
CA ARG A 47 14.24 -1.91 12.05
C ARG A 47 12.96 -1.65 12.85
N GLY A 48 12.76 -0.42 13.37
CA GLY A 48 11.53 -0.02 14.06
C GLY A 48 10.28 -0.11 13.18
N LEU A 49 10.35 0.39 11.95
CA LEU A 49 9.26 0.34 10.97
C LEU A 49 9.00 -1.08 10.46
N ALA A 50 10.07 -1.84 10.21
CA ALA A 50 9.99 -3.21 9.69
C ALA A 50 9.32 -4.17 10.67
N THR A 51 9.66 -4.04 11.95
CA THR A 51 9.17 -4.91 13.02
C THR A 51 7.88 -4.41 13.67
N ARG A 52 7.55 -3.13 13.48
CA ARG A 52 6.40 -2.46 14.12
C ARG A 52 6.41 -2.59 15.64
N TYR A 53 7.58 -2.57 16.27
CA TYR A 53 7.73 -2.62 17.73
C TYR A 53 7.42 -1.29 18.43
N ASP A 54 7.23 -0.21 17.68
CA ASP A 54 6.83 1.08 18.25
C ASP A 54 5.47 0.97 18.94
N LYS A 55 5.47 1.04 20.28
CA LYS A 55 4.26 0.92 21.11
C LYS A 55 3.28 2.09 20.93
N LEU A 56 3.78 3.24 20.47
CA LEU A 56 2.99 4.45 20.30
C LEU A 56 2.80 4.75 18.81
N ALA A 57 1.53 4.88 18.40
CA ALA A 57 1.17 5.23 17.02
C ALA A 57 1.83 6.53 16.54
N ILE A 58 2.04 7.49 17.45
CA ILE A 58 2.72 8.76 17.12
C ILE A 58 4.19 8.55 16.76
N VAL A 59 4.89 7.66 17.45
CA VAL A 59 6.31 7.36 17.20
C VAL A 59 6.45 6.63 15.87
N TYR A 60 5.60 5.61 15.64
CA TYR A 60 5.55 4.91 14.36
C TYR A 60 5.29 5.86 13.20
N ARG A 61 4.30 6.75 13.34
CA ARG A 61 3.96 7.76 12.32
C ARG A 61 5.12 8.74 12.08
N ALA A 62 5.76 9.22 13.15
CA ALA A 62 6.90 10.13 13.04
C ALA A 62 8.06 9.47 12.26
N ALA A 63 8.36 8.20 12.54
CA ALA A 63 9.38 7.46 11.82
C ALA A 63 9.03 7.27 10.32
N VAL A 64 7.77 6.99 9.99
CA VAL A 64 7.32 6.92 8.58
C VAL A 64 7.50 8.26 7.87
N VAL A 65 7.06 9.35 8.50
CA VAL A 65 7.16 10.70 7.92
C VAL A 65 8.63 11.10 7.76
N LEU A 66 9.48 10.84 8.75
CA LEU A 66 10.90 11.12 8.68
C LEU A 66 11.58 10.34 7.53
N ASN A 67 11.28 9.05 7.39
CA ASN A 67 11.80 8.25 6.28
C ASN A 67 11.39 8.83 4.92
N ALA A 68 10.14 9.27 4.78
CA ALA A 68 9.63 9.90 3.56
C ALA A 68 10.35 11.23 3.26
N VAL A 69 10.60 12.07 4.27
CA VAL A 69 11.34 13.33 4.10
C VAL A 69 12.77 13.06 3.62
N ILE A 70 13.47 12.10 4.26
CA ILE A 70 14.84 11.71 3.85
C ILE A 70 14.86 11.24 2.40
N ALA A 71 13.96 10.33 2.03
CA ALA A 71 13.86 9.80 0.68
C ALA A 71 13.56 10.90 -0.36
N TRP A 72 12.74 11.89 0.00
CA TRP A 72 12.42 13.03 -0.86
C TRP A 72 13.62 13.97 -1.03
N THR A 73 14.32 14.29 0.07
CA THR A 73 15.52 15.14 0.01
C THR A 73 16.64 14.52 -0.82
N GLN A 74 16.86 13.20 -0.71
CA GLN A 74 17.83 12.50 -1.55
C GLN A 74 17.44 12.58 -3.04
N HIS A 75 16.16 12.34 -3.35
CA HIS A 75 15.67 12.45 -4.72
C HIS A 75 15.90 13.85 -5.32
N LEU A 76 15.67 14.91 -4.55
CA LEU A 76 15.93 16.29 -5.01
C LEU A 76 17.42 16.57 -5.23
N SER A 77 18.29 16.04 -4.37
CA SER A 77 19.74 16.20 -4.49
C SER A 77 20.33 15.43 -5.67
N ASP A 78 19.72 14.31 -6.04
CA ASP A 78 20.17 13.43 -7.13
C ASP A 78 19.64 13.84 -8.52
N MET A 79 18.77 14.87 -8.59
CA MET A 79 18.34 15.47 -9.86
C MET A 79 19.41 16.45 -10.38
N PRO A 80 19.82 16.37 -11.67
CA PRO A 80 20.82 17.27 -12.25
C PRO A 80 20.34 18.72 -12.35
#